data_AF-A0A2A5G2F6-F1
#
_entry.id   AF-A0A2A5G2F6-F1
#
_cell.length_a   1.000
_cell.length_b   1.000
_cell.length_c   1.000
_cell.angle_alpha   90.00
_cell.angle_beta   90.00
_cell.angle_gamma   90.00
#
_symmetry.space_group_name_H-M   'P 1'
#
loop_
_entity.id
_entity.type
_entity.pdbx_description
1 polymer ?
#
loop_
_entity_poly.entity_id
_entity_poly.type
_entity_poly.pdbx_seq_one_letter_code
_entity_poly.pdbx_strand_id
1 'polypeptide(L)'
;MQIYLPIAELPVSILLLLGMGAAVGFISGLFGVGGGFLLTPLLIFTGIPPAVAVATVTSQTVASSTSGALAYWRKQAIDLKLAAVLIAGGVTGSAAGVFVFRLLRDVGQLDLI
;
A
#
# COMPACT_ATOMS: atom_id res chain seq x y z
N MET A 1 8.95 9.24 -23.00
CA MET A 1 7.96 10.20 -22.44
C MET A 1 8.14 10.25 -20.93
N GLN A 2 8.81 11.29 -20.44
CA GLN A 2 9.05 11.52 -19.02
C GLN A 2 7.94 12.45 -18.50
N ILE A 3 7.37 12.16 -17.34
CA ILE A 3 6.44 13.03 -16.63
C ILE A 3 7.11 13.49 -15.33
N TYR A 4 7.02 14.78 -15.05
CA TYR A 4 7.51 15.32 -13.79
C TYR A 4 6.47 15.08 -12.69
N LEU A 5 6.85 14.41 -11.62
CA LEU A 5 6.00 14.18 -10.46
C LEU A 5 6.27 15.29 -9.44
N PRO A 6 5.38 16.28 -9.26
CA PRO A 6 5.64 17.44 -8.40
C PRO A 6 5.72 17.07 -6.91
N ILE A 7 5.08 15.98 -6.51
CA ILE A 7 5.07 15.50 -5.11
C ILE A 7 6.34 14.68 -4.80
N ALA A 8 6.89 13.98 -5.81
CA ALA A 8 8.11 13.20 -5.67
C ALA A 8 9.36 13.98 -6.11
N GLU A 9 9.19 15.19 -6.65
CA GLU A 9 10.20 16.06 -7.23
C GLU A 9 11.10 15.41 -8.30
N LEU A 10 10.60 14.35 -8.96
CA LEU A 10 11.40 13.53 -9.88
C LEU A 10 10.72 13.35 -11.25
N PRO A 11 11.50 13.39 -12.35
CA PRO A 11 11.03 12.96 -13.66
C PRO A 11 11.03 11.43 -13.74
N VAL A 12 9.88 10.85 -14.04
CA VAL A 12 9.72 9.39 -14.16
C VAL A 12 9.10 9.05 -15.52
N SER A 13 9.53 7.93 -16.11
CA SER A 13 9.00 7.52 -17.41
C SER A 13 7.58 6.95 -17.27
N ILE A 14 6.66 7.45 -18.09
CA ILE A 14 5.24 7.07 -18.02
C ILE A 14 5.03 5.59 -18.36
N LEU A 15 5.85 5.06 -19.28
CA LEU A 15 5.81 3.66 -19.72
C LEU A 15 6.24 2.72 -18.61
N LEU A 16 7.24 3.12 -17.80
CA LEU A 16 7.65 2.34 -16.63
C LEU A 16 6.52 2.30 -15.61
N LEU A 17 5.91 3.44 -15.27
CA LEU A 17 4.80 3.47 -14.31
C LEU A 17 3.60 2.63 -14.78
N LEU A 18 3.24 2.71 -16.06
CA LEU A 18 2.18 1.90 -16.65
C LEU A 18 2.52 0.41 -16.64
N GLY A 19 3.73 0.03 -17.08
CA GLY A 19 4.15 -1.37 -17.12
C GLY A 19 4.24 -1.99 -15.73
N MET A 20 4.79 -1.23 -14.78
CA MET A 20 4.93 -1.66 -13.39
C MET A 20 3.56 -1.74 -12.70
N GLY A 21 2.70 -0.73 -12.89
CA GLY A 21 1.33 -0.73 -12.38
C GLY A 21 0.48 -1.86 -12.96
N ALA A 22 0.61 -2.16 -14.26
CA ALA A 22 -0.09 -3.26 -14.90
C ALA A 22 0.41 -4.63 -14.40
N ALA A 23 1.72 -4.84 -14.33
CA ALA A 23 2.30 -6.10 -13.86
C ALA A 23 1.97 -6.36 -12.39
N VAL A 24 2.20 -5.37 -11.53
CA VAL A 24 1.90 -5.49 -10.10
C VAL A 24 0.40 -5.57 -9.88
N GLY A 25 -0.42 -4.79 -10.57
CA GLY A 25 -1.88 -4.83 -10.47
C GLY A 25 -2.44 -6.20 -10.87
N PHE A 26 -1.94 -6.79 -11.94
CA PHE A 26 -2.33 -8.13 -12.39
C PHE A 26 -1.98 -9.21 -11.35
N ILE A 27 -0.72 -9.24 -10.90
CA ILE A 27 -0.25 -10.19 -9.89
C ILE A 27 -1.06 -10.01 -8.59
N SER A 28 -1.21 -8.77 -8.14
CA SER A 28 -1.90 -8.46 -6.89
C SER A 28 -3.39 -8.75 -6.93
N GLY A 29 -4.02 -8.59 -8.09
CA GLY A 29 -5.40 -8.97 -8.33
C GLY A 29 -5.61 -10.48 -8.28
N LEU A 30 -4.67 -11.27 -8.81
CA LEU A 30 -4.71 -12.74 -8.73
C LEU A 30 -4.61 -13.25 -7.29
N PHE A 31 -3.70 -12.68 -6.50
CA PHE A 31 -3.46 -13.12 -5.12
C PHE A 31 -4.37 -12.43 -4.09
N GLY A 32 -5.11 -11.37 -4.47
CA GLY A 32 -5.99 -10.63 -3.58
C GLY A 32 -5.29 -9.83 -2.47
N VAL A 33 -3.97 -9.61 -2.56
CA VAL A 33 -3.15 -8.99 -1.50
C VAL A 33 -3.12 -7.45 -1.54
N GLY A 34 -3.87 -6.82 -2.47
CA GLY A 34 -4.00 -5.36 -2.54
C GLY A 34 -2.75 -4.61 -3.03
N GLY A 35 -1.72 -5.33 -3.50
CA GLY A 35 -0.56 -4.83 -4.27
C GLY A 35 0.44 -3.94 -3.57
N GLY A 36 0.15 -3.56 -2.33
CA GLY A 36 1.00 -2.65 -1.59
C GLY A 36 2.39 -3.19 -1.28
N PHE A 37 2.51 -4.50 -1.09
CA PHE A 37 3.76 -5.16 -0.74
C PHE A 37 4.80 -5.16 -1.87
N LEU A 38 4.37 -5.13 -3.13
CA LEU A 38 5.27 -5.09 -4.30
C LEU A 38 5.43 -3.67 -4.83
N LEU A 39 4.34 -2.92 -4.95
CA LEU A 39 4.39 -1.62 -5.62
C LEU A 39 5.20 -0.60 -4.81
N THR A 40 5.08 -0.62 -3.48
CA THR A 40 5.81 0.30 -2.59
C THR A 40 7.32 0.18 -2.73
N PRO A 41 7.97 -0.99 -2.55
CA PRO A 41 9.41 -1.10 -2.71
C PRO A 41 9.87 -0.82 -4.15
N LEU A 42 9.08 -1.19 -5.16
CA LEU A 42 9.41 -0.88 -6.55
C LEU A 42 9.43 0.63 -6.83
N LEU A 43 8.46 1.39 -6.31
CA LEU A 43 8.47 2.85 -6.42
C LEU A 43 9.66 3.47 -5.68
N ILE A 44 9.99 2.96 -4.49
CA ILE A 44 11.18 3.41 -3.74
C ILE A 44 12.46 3.15 -4.55
N PHE A 45 12.59 1.99 -5.19
CA PHE A 45 13.73 1.67 -6.05
C PHE A 45 13.83 2.55 -7.30
N THR A 46 12.72 3.13 -7.77
CA THR A 46 12.75 4.14 -8.84
C THR A 46 13.18 5.54 -8.36
N GLY A 47 13.48 5.68 -7.06
CA GLY A 47 13.92 6.94 -6.45
C GLY A 47 12.80 7.76 -5.82
N ILE A 48 11.53 7.32 -5.90
CA ILE A 48 10.41 8.05 -5.30
C ILE A 48 10.55 8.02 -3.77
N PRO A 49 10.44 9.17 -3.09
CA PRO A 49 10.57 9.23 -1.64
C PRO A 49 9.63 8.23 -0.93
N PRO A 50 10.09 7.53 0.12
CA PRO A 50 9.29 6.51 0.80
C PRO A 50 7.93 7.00 1.28
N ALA A 51 7.86 8.24 1.78
CA ALA A 51 6.60 8.84 2.23
C ALA A 51 5.57 8.95 1.08
N VAL A 52 6.02 9.35 -0.11
CA VAL A 52 5.16 9.53 -1.30
C VAL A 52 4.74 8.17 -1.86
N ALA A 53 5.68 7.22 -1.93
CA ALA A 53 5.40 5.86 -2.36
C ALA A 53 4.34 5.19 -1.46
N VAL A 54 4.55 5.20 -0.14
CA VAL A 54 3.62 4.60 0.82
C VAL A 54 2.24 5.26 0.75
N ALA A 55 2.16 6.59 0.73
CA ALA A 55 0.89 7.31 0.67
C ALA A 55 0.07 6.97 -0.60
N THR A 56 0.75 6.94 -1.75
CA THR A 56 0.14 6.64 -3.05
C THR A 56 -0.40 5.21 -3.08
N VAL A 57 0.42 4.26 -2.65
CA VAL A 57 0.10 2.83 -2.71
C VAL A 57 -0.98 2.47 -1.69
N THR A 58 -0.96 3.06 -0.49
CA THR A 58 -2.00 2.81 0.52
C THR A 58 -3.39 3.23 0.00
N SER A 59 -3.47 4.37 -0.68
CA SER A 59 -4.72 4.86 -1.28
C SER A 59 -5.24 3.90 -2.36
N GLN A 60 -4.35 3.39 -3.21
CA GLN A 60 -4.68 2.38 -4.21
C GLN A 60 -5.14 1.06 -3.57
N THR A 61 -4.46 0.60 -2.52
CA THR A 61 -4.81 -0.64 -1.82
C THR A 61 -6.21 -0.53 -1.21
N VAL A 62 -6.56 0.60 -0.59
CA VAL A 62 -7.93 0.82 -0.07
C VAL A 62 -8.99 0.70 -1.16
N ALA A 63 -8.77 1.32 -2.32
CA ALA A 63 -9.70 1.24 -3.45
C ALA A 63 -9.84 -0.20 -3.97
N SER A 64 -8.73 -0.93 -4.13
CA SER A 64 -8.72 -2.32 -4.60
C SER A 64 -9.38 -3.27 -3.60
N SER A 65 -9.03 -3.17 -2.32
CA SER A 65 -9.59 -3.99 -1.24
C SER A 65 -11.09 -3.74 -1.06
N THR A 66 -11.55 -2.49 -1.17
CA THR A 66 -12.97 -2.16 -1.10
C THR A 66 -13.74 -2.76 -2.28
N SER A 67 -13.19 -2.69 -3.49
CA SER A 67 -13.79 -3.31 -4.68
C SER A 67 -13.88 -4.84 -4.53
N GLY A 68 -12.81 -5.48 -4.05
CA GLY A 68 -12.80 -6.91 -3.76
C GLY A 68 -13.83 -7.30 -2.69
N ALA A 69 -13.84 -6.59 -1.56
CA ALA A 69 -14.81 -6.82 -0.49
C ALA A 69 -16.26 -6.68 -0.98
N LEU A 70 -16.56 -5.65 -1.79
CA LEU A 70 -17.89 -5.48 -2.37
C LEU A 70 -18.27 -6.65 -3.30
N ALA A 71 -17.33 -7.14 -4.12
CA ALA A 71 -17.56 -8.28 -5.00
C ALA A 71 -17.84 -9.58 -4.22
N TYR A 72 -17.11 -9.85 -3.13
CA TYR A 72 -17.35 -11.00 -2.26
C TYR A 72 -18.65 -10.87 -1.45
N TRP A 73 -19.00 -9.66 -1.02
CA TRP A 73 -20.26 -9.39 -0.33
C TRP A 73 -21.45 -9.71 -1.23
N ARG A 74 -21.43 -9.26 -2.49
CA ARG A 74 -22.50 -9.56 -3.47
C ARG A 74 -22.70 -11.07 -3.70
N LYS A 75 -21.65 -11.88 -3.48
CA LYS A 75 -21.70 -13.35 -3.59
C LYS A 75 -22.07 -14.05 -2.27
N GLN A 76 -22.39 -13.30 -1.21
CA GLN A 76 -22.60 -13.80 0.15
C GLN A 76 -21.45 -14.69 0.66
N ALA A 77 -20.23 -14.43 0.19
CA ALA A 77 -19.05 -15.25 0.47
C ALA A 77 -18.17 -14.64 1.58
N ILE A 78 -18.74 -13.78 2.43
CA ILE A 78 -18.02 -13.14 3.54
C ILE A 78 -18.47 -13.77 4.86
N ASP A 79 -17.54 -14.39 5.57
CA ASP A 79 -17.72 -14.72 6.98
C ASP A 79 -17.53 -13.45 7.82
N LEU A 80 -18.63 -12.91 8.34
CA LEU A 80 -18.64 -11.70 9.14
C LEU A 80 -17.88 -11.85 10.47
N LYS A 81 -17.83 -13.06 11.04
CA LYS A 81 -17.10 -13.32 12.27
C LYS A 81 -15.60 -13.25 12.01
N LEU A 82 -15.14 -13.90 10.93
CA LEU A 82 -13.74 -13.81 10.51
C LEU A 82 -13.36 -12.36 10.15
N ALA A 83 -14.22 -11.66 9.40
CA ALA A 83 -14.00 -10.27 9.02
C ALA A 83 -13.84 -9.37 10.26
N ALA A 84 -14.69 -9.51 11.27
CA ALA A 84 -14.60 -8.74 12.51
C ALA A 84 -13.29 -9.00 13.27
N VAL A 85 -12.85 -10.26 13.36
CA VAL A 85 -11.59 -10.63 14.00
C VAL A 85 -10.39 -10.03 13.25
N LEU A 86 -10.39 -10.11 11.91
CA LEU A 86 -9.32 -9.55 11.08
C LEU A 86 -9.27 -8.03 11.16
N ILE A 87 -10.42 -7.34 11.17
CA ILE A 87 -10.47 -5.88 11.31
C ILE A 87 -9.98 -5.46 12.69
N ALA A 88 -10.46 -6.11 13.76
CA ALA A 88 -10.02 -5.80 15.12
C ALA A 88 -8.51 -6.02 15.29
N GLY A 89 -8.00 -7.16 14.82
CA GLY A 89 -6.56 -7.47 14.84
C GLY A 89 -5.73 -6.50 13.99
N GLY A 90 -6.22 -6.14 12.80
CA GLY A 90 -5.55 -5.19 11.91
C GLY A 90 -5.47 -3.78 12.50
N VAL A 91 -6.57 -3.27 13.08
CA VAL A 91 -6.61 -1.95 13.70
C VAL A 91 -5.73 -1.90 14.95
N THR A 92 -5.86 -2.88 15.84
CA THR A 92 -5.06 -2.94 17.08
C THR A 92 -3.58 -3.17 16.78
N GLY A 93 -3.24 -4.06 15.84
CA GLY A 93 -1.88 -4.31 15.40
C GLY A 93 -1.24 -3.09 14.73
N SER A 94 -1.98 -2.38 13.87
CA SER A 94 -1.49 -1.14 13.24
C SER A 94 -1.25 -0.03 14.26
N ALA A 95 -2.17 0.15 15.22
CA ALA A 95 -2.01 1.12 16.29
C ALA A 95 -0.80 0.80 17.19
N ALA A 96 -0.64 -0.48 17.55
CA ALA A 96 0.53 -0.95 18.30
C ALA A 96 1.83 -0.73 17.52
N GLY A 97 1.84 -1.00 16.21
CA GLY A 97 2.99 -0.75 15.34
C GLY A 97 3.36 0.73 15.29
N VAL A 98 2.39 1.63 15.16
CA VAL A 98 2.62 3.09 15.22
C VAL A 98 3.18 3.51 16.58
N PHE A 99 2.66 2.94 17.67
CA PHE A 99 3.17 3.22 19.02
C PHE A 99 4.62 2.77 19.19
N VAL A 100 4.95 1.54 18.76
CA VAL A 100 6.32 1.01 18.80
C VAL A 100 7.25 1.84 17.92
N PHE A 101 6.82 2.23 16.71
CA PHE A 101 7.60 3.08 15.83
C PHE A 101 7.92 4.44 16.47
N ARG A 102 6.94 5.06 17.14
CA ARG A 102 7.16 6.31 17.88
C ARG A 102 8.13 6.13 19.03
N LEU A 103 8.00 5.04 19.80
CA LEU A 103 8.93 4.74 20.89
C LEU A 103 10.37 4.58 20.38
N LEU A 104 10.58 3.83 19.30
CA LEU A 104 11.90 3.64 18.69
C LEU A 104 12.49 4.95 18.16
N ARG A 105 11.63 5.83 17.62
CA ARG A 105 12.03 7.19 17.22
C ARG A 105 12.46 8.04 18.41
N ASP A 106 11.70 8.02 19.50
CA ASP A 106 11.99 8.82 20.71
C ASP A 106 13.29 8.37 21.39
N VAL A 107 13.61 7.07 21.31
CA VAL A 107 14.89 6.50 21.79
C VAL A 107 16.07 6.83 20.86
N GLY A 108 15.83 7.48 19.72
CA GLY A 108 16.87 7.88 18.77
C GLY A 108 17.40 6.74 17.89
N GLN A 109 16.67 5.62 17.80
CA GLN A 109 17.05 4.50 16.94
C GLN A 109 16.57 4.65 15.48
N LEU A 110 15.70 5.62 15.20
CA LEU A 110 15.13 5.86 13.87
C LEU A 110 15.25 7.34 13.50
N ASP A 111 16.18 7.65 12.60
CA ASP A 111 16.23 8.93 11.90
C ASP A 111 15.29 8.89 10.69
N LEU A 112 14.38 9.86 10.59
CA LEU A 112 13.65 10.10 9.34
C LEU A 112 14.58 10.88 8.41
N ILE A 113 15.12 10.18 7.40
CA ILE A 113 15.77 10.77 6.24
C ILE A 113 14.72 11.41 5.33
#